data_AF-A0A1W1Z5F1-F1
#
_entry.id   AF-A0A1W1Z5F1-F1
#
_cell.length_a   1.000
_cell.length_b   1.000
_cell.length_c   1.000
_cell.angle_alpha   90.00
_cell.angle_beta   90.00
_cell.angle_gamma   90.00
#
_symmetry.space_group_name_H-M   'P 1'
#
loop_
_entity.id
_entity.type
_entity.pdbx_description
1 polymer ?
#
loop_
_entity_poly.entity_id
_entity_poly.type
_entity_poly.pdbx_seq_one_letter_code
_entity_poly.pdbx_strand_id
1 'polypeptide(L)'
;MGLFNNISRDIKKLAKLLFWLGIIFTVVYTIWIWAQGNSWHSTFLLGLIGLAEGLLATVIVSFMMYGFGELIEKTTNIDKNIDRMLRTTESVENKLEEAGKEAREKKILDEGGWKCSCGRVNNSYTTTCVCGVHKRDVQAGED
;
A
#
# COMPACT_ATOMS: atom_id res chain seq x y z
N MET A 1 12.86 -13.57 -7.63
CA MET A 1 12.63 -12.34 -6.84
C MET A 1 11.49 -12.58 -5.86
N GLY A 2 11.80 -13.05 -4.65
CA GLY A 2 10.80 -13.38 -3.63
C GLY A 2 11.26 -13.06 -2.20
N LEU A 3 12.37 -12.33 -2.06
CA LEU A 3 13.02 -12.07 -0.77
C LEU A 3 12.22 -11.13 0.14
N PHE A 4 11.17 -10.47 -0.39
CA PHE A 4 10.50 -9.36 0.26
C PHE A 4 9.04 -9.60 0.64
N ASN A 5 8.48 -10.79 0.35
CA ASN A 5 7.06 -11.03 0.62
C ASN A 5 6.75 -11.18 2.12
N ASN A 6 7.78 -11.30 2.97
CA ASN A 6 7.65 -11.53 4.41
C ASN A 6 8.64 -10.73 5.27
N ILE A 7 9.27 -9.66 4.76
CA ILE A 7 10.32 -8.91 5.46
C ILE A 7 9.93 -8.58 6.89
N SER A 8 8.72 -8.05 7.12
CA SER A 8 8.29 -7.68 8.47
C SER A 8 8.23 -8.89 9.42
N ARG A 9 7.75 -10.03 8.94
CA ARG A 9 7.69 -11.27 9.72
C ARG A 9 9.08 -11.80 10.06
N ASP A 10 10.01 -11.68 9.13
CA ASP A 10 11.39 -12.14 9.29
C ASP A 10 12.18 -11.17 10.18
N ILE A 11 11.95 -9.86 10.09
CA ILE A 11 12.47 -8.85 11.01
C ILE A 11 11.98 -9.12 12.44
N LYS A 12 10.70 -9.44 12.64
CA LYS A 12 10.17 -9.78 13.97
C LYS A 12 10.82 -11.03 14.56
N LYS A 13 11.13 -12.04 13.73
CA LYS A 13 11.86 -13.24 14.16
C LYS A 13 13.32 -12.94 14.49
N LEU A 14 14.00 -12.17 13.64
CA LEU A 14 15.37 -11.73 13.87
C LEU A 14 15.50 -10.88 15.13
N ALA A 15 14.55 -9.99 15.41
CA ALA A 15 14.53 -9.18 16.62
C ALA A 15 14.49 -10.05 17.90
N LYS A 16 13.68 -11.11 17.90
CA LYS A 16 13.65 -12.08 19.02
C LYS A 16 14.96 -12.86 19.14
N LEU A 17 15.56 -13.26 18.02
CA LEU A 17 16.82 -14.00 18.00
C LEU A 17 17.98 -13.13 18.51
N LEU A 18 18.06 -11.87 18.07
CA LEU A 18 19.06 -10.91 18.52
C LEU A 18 18.88 -10.53 19.99
N PHE A 19 17.63 -10.47 20.49
CA PHE A 19 17.36 -10.26 21.91
C PHE A 19 17.99 -11.35 22.78
N TRP A 20 17.73 -12.62 22.45
CA TRP A 20 18.28 -13.74 23.20
C TRP A 20 19.80 -13.85 23.08
N LEU A 21 20.36 -13.64 21.89
CA LEU A 21 21.82 -13.59 21.69
C LEU A 21 22.47 -12.46 22.49
N GLY A 22 21.84 -11.28 22.55
CA GLY A 22 22.31 -10.14 23.33
C GLY A 22 22.40 -10.46 24.81
N ILE A 23 21.35 -11.05 25.40
CA ILE A 23 21.33 -11.46 26.80
C ILE A 23 22.45 -12.47 27.10
N ILE A 24 22.57 -13.52 26.27
CA ILE A 24 23.61 -14.56 26.46
C ILE A 24 25.00 -13.92 26.39
N PHE A 25 25.23 -13.06 25.40
CA PHE A 25 26.50 -12.37 25.22
C PHE A 25 26.85 -11.49 26.43
N THR A 26 25.90 -10.70 26.93
CA THR A 26 26.11 -9.86 28.11
C THR A 26 26.45 -10.70 29.35
N VAL A 27 25.73 -11.80 29.59
CA VAL A 27 25.97 -12.69 30.74
C VAL A 27 27.36 -13.34 30.66
N VAL A 28 27.74 -13.86 29.50
CA VAL A 28 29.06 -14.48 29.28
C VAL A 28 30.18 -13.46 29.46
N TYR A 29 30.01 -12.25 28.92
CA TYR A 29 30.97 -11.16 29.06
C TYR A 29 31.19 -10.76 30.53
N THR A 30 30.11 -10.65 31.31
CA THR A 30 30.23 -10.34 32.74
C THR A 30 30.93 -11.45 33.52
N ILE A 31 30.61 -12.71 33.25
CA ILE A 31 31.28 -13.86 33.90
C ILE A 31 32.78 -13.86 33.57
N TRP A 32 33.15 -13.54 32.32
CA TRP A 32 34.53 -13.46 31.89
C TRP A 32 35.32 -12.35 32.61
N ILE A 33 34.71 -11.18 32.84
CA ILE A 33 35.31 -10.09 33.62
C ILE A 33 35.56 -10.52 35.07
N TRP A 34 34.61 -11.23 35.69
CA TRP A 34 34.77 -11.70 37.06
C TRP A 34 35.81 -12.81 37.20
N ALA A 35 35.93 -13.69 36.20
CA ALA A 35 36.91 -14.77 36.19
C ALA A 35 38.36 -14.26 36.12
N GLN A 36 38.60 -13.06 35.58
CA GLN A 36 39.92 -12.43 35.53
C GLN A 36 40.24 -11.53 36.73
N GLY A 37 39.50 -11.66 37.83
CA GLY A 37 39.64 -10.83 39.02
C GLY A 37 41.06 -10.83 39.60
N ASN A 38 41.79 -9.73 39.37
CA ASN A 38 43.01 -9.38 40.10
C ASN A 38 42.67 -8.30 41.15
N SER A 39 43.41 -8.27 42.27
CA SER A 39 43.08 -7.49 43.48
C SER A 39 43.05 -5.96 43.33
N TRP A 40 43.39 -5.42 42.15
CA TRP A 40 43.61 -4.00 41.89
C TRP A 40 42.39 -3.24 41.34
N HIS A 41 41.37 -3.94 40.84
CA HIS A 41 40.14 -3.31 40.34
C HIS A 41 38.91 -3.96 40.97
N SER A 42 37.90 -3.15 41.32
CA SER A 42 36.58 -3.64 41.72
C SER A 42 35.84 -4.23 40.51
N THR A 43 36.37 -5.32 39.94
CA THR A 43 35.82 -6.06 38.79
C THR A 43 34.37 -6.47 39.00
N PHE A 44 33.96 -6.64 40.26
CA PHE A 44 32.58 -6.83 40.66
C PHE A 44 31.65 -5.68 40.24
N LEU A 45 32.00 -4.43 40.59
CA LEU A 45 31.21 -3.23 40.26
C LEU A 45 31.19 -2.98 38.74
N LEU A 46 32.31 -3.19 38.05
CA LEU A 46 32.37 -3.06 36.59
C LEU A 46 31.45 -4.08 35.89
N GLY A 47 31.39 -5.32 36.39
CA GLY A 47 30.48 -6.33 35.86
C GLY A 47 28.99 -6.00 36.10
N LEU A 48 28.65 -5.37 37.23
CA LEU A 48 27.28 -4.91 37.51
C LEU A 48 26.86 -3.77 36.57
N ILE A 49 27.75 -2.80 36.32
CA ILE A 49 27.49 -1.72 35.38
C ILE A 49 27.33 -2.29 33.96
N GLY A 50 28.21 -3.21 33.55
CA GLY A 50 28.11 -3.89 32.25
C GLY A 50 26.82 -4.69 32.08
N LEU A 51 26.31 -5.34 33.13
CA LEU A 51 25.00 -6.01 33.10
C LEU A 51 23.86 -5.00 32.91
N ALA A 52 23.88 -3.89 33.65
CA ALA A 52 22.86 -2.86 33.54
C ALA A 52 22.84 -2.24 32.13
N GLU A 53 24.01 -1.92 31.57
CA GLU A 53 24.13 -1.37 30.22
C GLU A 53 23.68 -2.38 29.15
N GLY A 54 24.10 -3.64 29.26
CA GLY A 54 23.73 -4.69 28.31
C GLY A 54 22.22 -4.99 28.32
N LEU A 55 21.58 -5.01 29.49
CA LEU A 55 20.12 -5.16 29.60
C LEU A 55 19.37 -3.99 28.96
N LEU A 56 19.77 -2.75 29.26
CA LEU A 56 19.16 -1.57 28.67
C LEU A 56 19.33 -1.53 27.14
N ALA A 57 20.55 -1.80 26.66
CA ALA A 57 20.85 -1.83 25.24
C ALA A 57 20.02 -2.89 24.51
N THR A 58 19.91 -4.10 25.08
CA THR A 58 19.16 -5.20 24.46
C THR A 58 17.66 -4.89 24.40
N VAL A 59 17.10 -4.28 25.44
CA VAL A 59 15.69 -3.84 25.46
C VAL A 59 15.43 -2.76 24.41
N ILE A 60 16.28 -1.74 24.33
CA ILE A 60 16.11 -0.63 23.37
C ILE A 60 16.20 -1.15 21.93
N VAL A 61 17.20 -1.97 21.63
CA VAL A 61 17.42 -2.52 20.28
C VAL A 61 16.25 -3.39 19.85
N SER A 62 15.73 -4.25 20.72
CA SER A 62 14.58 -5.10 20.40
C SER A 62 13.28 -4.32 20.27
N PHE A 63 13.07 -3.29 21.10
CA PHE A 63 11.94 -2.38 20.93
C PHE A 63 11.99 -1.66 19.57
N MET A 64 13.16 -1.12 19.20
CA MET A 64 13.35 -0.43 17.93
C MET A 64 13.13 -1.36 16.71
N MET A 65 13.74 -2.54 16.70
CA MET A 65 13.56 -3.49 15.58
C MET A 65 12.13 -3.98 15.45
N TYR A 66 11.48 -4.30 16.57
CA TYR A 66 10.09 -4.72 16.54
C TYR A 66 9.16 -3.59 16.10
N GLY A 67 9.36 -2.38 16.66
CA GLY A 67 8.59 -1.18 16.32
C GLY A 67 8.70 -0.82 14.85
N PHE A 68 9.92 -0.80 14.29
CA PHE A 68 10.10 -0.60 12.85
C PHE A 68 9.49 -1.74 12.02
N GLY A 69 9.59 -2.98 12.48
CA GLY A 69 8.96 -4.12 11.82
C GLY A 69 7.43 -3.97 11.69
N GLU A 70 6.75 -3.51 12.75
CA GLU A 70 5.31 -3.22 12.70
C GLU A 70 4.96 -2.02 11.83
N LEU A 71 5.75 -0.93 11.90
CA LEU A 71 5.52 0.26 11.09
C LEU A 71 5.62 -0.06 9.59
N ILE A 72 6.65 -0.80 9.17
CA ILE A 72 6.83 -1.21 7.77
C ILE A 72 5.67 -2.07 7.27
N GLU A 73 5.12 -2.94 8.12
CA GLU A 73 3.96 -3.78 7.78
C GLU A 73 2.72 -2.92 7.51
N LYS A 74 2.45 -1.95 8.39
CA LYS A 74 1.32 -1.02 8.20
C LYS A 74 1.50 -0.15 6.95
N THR A 75 2.71 0.37 6.70
CA THR A 75 3.00 1.16 5.49
C THR A 75 2.81 0.35 4.21
N THR A 76 3.27 -0.91 4.18
CA THR A 76 3.05 -1.81 3.03
C THR A 76 1.56 -2.08 2.78
N ASN A 77 0.76 -2.20 3.85
CA ASN A 77 -0.69 -2.35 3.72
C ASN A 77 -1.36 -1.05 3.25
N ILE A 78 -0.85 0.12 3.66
CA ILE A 78 -1.33 1.42 3.17
C ILE A 78 -1.06 1.53 1.67
N ASP A 79 0.12 1.16 1.19
CA ASP A 79 0.47 1.21 -0.23
C ASP A 79 -0.51 0.39 -1.09
N LYS A 80 -0.83 -0.84 -0.64
CA LYS A 80 -1.87 -1.68 -1.27
C LYS A 80 -3.27 -1.08 -1.22
N ASN A 81 -3.61 -0.37 -0.14
CA ASN A 81 -4.88 0.33 -0.03
C ASN A 81 -4.95 1.53 -0.99
N ILE A 82 -3.86 2.28 -1.12
CA ILE A 82 -3.74 3.41 -2.04
C ILE A 82 -3.88 2.93 -3.49
N ASP A 83 -3.16 1.88 -3.89
CA ASP A 83 -3.27 1.31 -5.25
C ASP A 83 -4.71 0.87 -5.58
N ARG A 84 -5.41 0.25 -4.63
CA ARG A 84 -6.84 -0.08 -4.80
C ARG A 84 -7.73 1.16 -4.92
N MET A 85 -7.46 2.21 -4.16
CA MET A 85 -8.19 3.46 -4.27
C MET A 85 -7.96 4.13 -5.62
N LEU A 86 -6.71 4.20 -6.10
CA LEU A 86 -6.39 4.79 -7.41
C LEU A 86 -7.13 4.09 -8.55
N ARG A 87 -7.15 2.75 -8.56
CA ARG A 87 -7.93 1.98 -9.55
C ARG A 87 -9.43 2.22 -9.43
N THR A 88 -9.92 2.39 -8.21
CA THR A 88 -11.34 2.71 -7.97
C THR A 88 -11.65 4.10 -8.51
N THR A 89 -10.79 5.09 -8.26
CA THR A 89 -10.93 6.45 -8.82
C THR A 89 -10.96 6.42 -10.34
N GLU A 90 -10.04 5.71 -10.99
CA GLU A 90 -10.02 5.55 -12.46
C GLU A 90 -11.31 4.88 -12.99
N SER A 91 -11.78 3.81 -12.31
CA SER A 91 -13.06 3.18 -12.68
C SER A 91 -14.26 4.12 -12.48
N VAL A 92 -14.23 4.99 -11.47
CA VAL A 92 -15.29 5.97 -11.23
C VAL A 92 -15.26 7.06 -12.29
N GLU A 93 -14.09 7.56 -12.67
CA GLU A 93 -13.93 8.53 -13.75
C GLU A 93 -14.47 7.99 -15.07
N ASN A 94 -14.09 6.76 -15.45
CA ASN A 94 -14.60 6.12 -16.67
C ASN A 94 -16.14 5.98 -16.66
N LYS A 95 -16.71 5.53 -15.54
CA LYS A 95 -18.18 5.42 -15.39
C LYS A 95 -18.87 6.78 -15.40
N LEU A 96 -18.24 7.81 -14.85
CA LEU A 96 -18.76 9.17 -14.85
C LEU A 96 -18.78 9.73 -16.28
N GLU A 97 -17.72 9.49 -17.06
CA GLU A 97 -17.68 9.86 -18.47
C GLU A 97 -18.74 9.14 -19.30
N GLU A 98 -18.93 7.84 -19.08
CA GLU A 98 -19.98 7.04 -19.72
C GLU A 98 -21.38 7.57 -19.36
N ALA A 99 -21.66 7.74 -18.06
CA ALA A 99 -22.92 8.30 -17.59
C ALA A 99 -23.17 9.73 -18.13
N GLY A 100 -22.11 10.54 -18.26
CA GLY A 100 -22.18 11.87 -18.85
C GLY A 100 -22.51 11.84 -20.34
N LYS A 101 -21.92 10.91 -21.11
CA LYS A 101 -22.25 10.68 -22.53
C LYS A 101 -23.70 10.22 -22.68
N GLU A 102 -24.13 9.25 -21.87
CA GLU A 102 -25.50 8.75 -21.86
C GLU A 102 -26.52 9.84 -21.53
N ALA A 103 -26.26 10.65 -20.49
CA ALA A 103 -27.13 11.76 -20.10
C ALA A 103 -27.23 12.82 -21.21
N ARG A 104 -26.11 13.12 -21.89
CA ARG A 104 -26.09 14.04 -23.02
C ARG A 104 -26.86 13.49 -24.23
N GLU A 105 -26.64 12.23 -24.59
CA GLU A 105 -27.35 11.57 -25.69
C GLU A 105 -28.86 11.55 -25.43
N LYS A 106 -29.26 11.18 -24.22
CA LYS A 106 -30.67 11.18 -23.82
C LYS A 106 -31.30 12.57 -23.96
N LYS A 107 -30.60 13.62 -23.51
CA LYS A 107 -31.07 15.01 -23.67
C LYS A 107 -31.28 15.39 -25.14
N ILE A 108 -30.35 15.02 -26.03
CA ILE A 108 -30.46 15.31 -27.46
C ILE A 108 -31.69 14.59 -28.06
N LEU A 109 -31.92 13.35 -27.68
CA LEU A 109 -33.08 12.57 -28.13
C LEU A 109 -34.39 13.16 -27.61
N ASP A 110 -34.44 13.57 -26.33
CA ASP A 110 -35.62 14.20 -25.72
C ASP A 110 -35.96 15.55 -26.40
N GLU A 111 -34.96 16.28 -26.92
CA GLU A 111 -35.13 17.52 -27.70
C GLU A 111 -35.49 17.28 -29.19
N GLY A 112 -35.84 16.04 -29.57
CA GLY A 112 -36.23 15.67 -30.94
C GLY A 112 -35.05 15.33 -31.85
N GLY A 113 -33.87 15.06 -31.28
CA GLY A 113 -32.73 14.47 -31.97
C GLY A 113 -33.02 13.05 -32.45
N TRP A 114 -32.11 12.50 -33.24
CA TRP A 114 -32.26 11.16 -33.83
C TRP A 114 -30.97 10.38 -33.76
N LYS A 115 -31.08 9.07 -33.56
CA LYS A 115 -29.94 8.15 -33.51
C LYS A 115 -29.77 7.50 -34.88
N CYS A 116 -28.58 7.60 -35.45
CA CYS A 116 -28.26 6.99 -36.73
C CYS A 116 -28.01 5.49 -36.58
N SER A 117 -28.19 4.71 -37.66
CA SER A 117 -27.85 3.27 -37.72
C SER A 117 -26.37 2.95 -37.41
N CYS A 118 -25.46 3.92 -37.58
CA CYS A 118 -24.06 3.80 -37.18
C CYS A 118 -23.81 3.99 -35.67
N GLY A 119 -24.86 4.23 -34.88
CA GLY A 119 -24.80 4.42 -33.43
C GLY A 119 -24.64 5.87 -32.97
N ARG A 120 -24.33 6.83 -33.85
CA ARG A 120 -24.16 8.24 -33.49
C ARG A 120 -25.49 8.96 -33.28
N VAL A 121 -25.61 9.73 -32.20
CA VAL A 121 -26.75 10.62 -31.94
C VAL A 121 -26.53 11.99 -32.59
N ASN A 122 -27.54 12.50 -33.30
CA ASN A 122 -27.52 13.79 -33.99
C ASN A 122 -28.65 14.69 -33.47
N ASN A 123 -28.42 16.01 -33.52
CA ASN A 123 -29.43 17.00 -33.13
C ASN A 123 -30.62 17.00 -34.10
N SER A 124 -31.75 17.52 -33.64
CA SER A 124 -33.02 17.53 -34.39
C SER A 124 -32.92 18.19 -35.77
N TYR A 125 -32.11 19.25 -35.87
CA TYR A 125 -31.88 20.04 -37.08
C TYR A 125 -30.84 19.44 -38.04
N THR A 126 -30.07 18.42 -37.63
CA THR A 126 -29.10 17.75 -38.50
C THR A 126 -29.84 16.74 -39.39
N THR A 127 -29.72 16.87 -40.71
CA THR A 127 -30.46 16.02 -41.68
C THR A 127 -29.66 14.83 -42.22
N THR A 128 -28.33 14.85 -42.07
CA THR A 128 -27.41 13.80 -42.53
C THR A 128 -26.39 13.51 -41.44
N CYS A 129 -26.19 12.24 -41.12
CA CYS A 129 -25.14 11.80 -40.21
C CYS A 129 -23.77 11.83 -40.90
N VAL A 130 -22.69 11.98 -40.15
CA VAL A 130 -21.31 11.96 -40.66
C VAL A 130 -20.96 10.66 -41.40
N CYS A 131 -21.63 9.54 -41.07
CA CYS A 131 -21.47 8.28 -41.80
C CYS A 131 -22.19 8.24 -43.17
N GLY A 132 -22.85 9.33 -43.58
CA GLY A 132 -23.54 9.46 -44.88
C GLY A 132 -25.03 9.11 -44.89
N VAL A 133 -25.59 8.59 -43.78
CA VAL A 133 -27.01 8.21 -43.68
C VAL A 133 -27.89 9.43 -43.45
N HIS A 134 -29.02 9.53 -44.17
CA HIS A 134 -29.99 10.61 -43.97
C HIS A 134 -31.03 10.27 -42.90
N LYS A 135 -31.49 11.30 -42.17
CA LYS A 135 -32.50 11.19 -41.11
C LYS A 135 -33.79 10.50 -41.57
N ARG A 136 -34.24 10.81 -42.80
CA ARG A 136 -35.46 10.25 -43.38
C ARG A 136 -35.37 8.73 -43.58
N ASP A 137 -34.19 8.23 -43.91
CA ASP A 137 -33.98 6.81 -44.19
C ASP A 137 -34.00 5.95 -42.93
N VAL A 138 -33.67 6.56 -41.78
CA VAL A 138 -33.73 5.88 -40.47
C VAL A 138 -35.16 5.88 -39.93
N GLN A 139 -35.89 6.99 -40.10
CA GLN A 139 -37.25 7.15 -39.57
C GLN A 139 -38.32 6.44 -40.42
N ALA A 140 -38.10 6.26 -41.73
CA ALA A 140 -39.03 5.54 -42.61
C ALA A 140 -38.99 4.00 -42.47
N GLY A 141 -38.15 3.47 -41.57
CA GLY A 141 -38.00 2.04 -41.30
C GLY A 141 -38.57 1.58 -39.95
N GLU A 142 -39.22 2.46 -39.18
CA GLU A 142 -39.85 2.16 -37.88
C GLU A 142 -41.39 2.01 -37.97
N ASP A 143 -41.94 1.97 -39.20
CA ASP A 143 -43.36 1.74 -39.52
C ASP A 143 -43.66 0.24 -39.76
#